data_AF-A0A1V9XSC4-F1
#
_entry.id   AF-A0A1V9XSC4-F1
#
_cell.length_a   1.000
_cell.length_b   1.000
_cell.length_c   1.000
_cell.angle_alpha   90.00
_cell.angle_beta   90.00
_cell.angle_gamma   90.00
#
_symmetry.space_group_name_H-M   'P 1'
#
loop_
_entity.id
_entity.type
_entity.pdbx_description
1 polymer ?
#
loop_
_entity_poly.entity_id
_entity_poly.type
_entity_poly.pdbx_seq_one_letter_code
_entity_poly.pdbx_strand_id
1 'polypeptide(L)'
;MSHGKLSPCTLQNHNKSIPLFLYLAHQSVHVGGGVQPLQVPAPLVGLYDTKIIHDKRRHYAPMVLAADKSIETFMNAMKKYGFDNNSIVIFTNDNGGPANGMHGGGSSNYPLRGSKYTLWEGGIRGTAAIWAPQLLQPKKYTGLTHISDFLPTLLEALDLPIPQGIDGISFWNQILTGKESARTE
;
A
#
# COMPACT_ATOMS: atom_id res chain seq x y z
N MET A 1 -0.31 20.46 9.20
CA MET A 1 -0.22 19.00 8.90
C MET A 1 1.03 18.75 8.07
N SER A 2 2.09 18.21 8.67
CA SER A 2 3.38 18.00 8.02
C SER A 2 3.30 16.85 7.00
N HIS A 3 3.26 17.18 5.72
CA HIS A 3 3.22 16.21 4.63
C HIS A 3 4.59 15.53 4.50
N GLY A 4 4.63 14.20 4.61
CA GLY A 4 5.64 13.31 4.00
C GLY A 4 7.10 13.36 4.46
N LYS A 5 7.56 14.38 5.20
CA LYS A 5 8.97 14.52 5.61
C LYS A 5 9.35 13.77 6.90
N LEU A 6 8.37 13.17 7.57
CA LEU A 6 8.62 12.58 8.90
C LEU A 6 9.33 11.23 8.83
N SER A 7 9.06 10.37 7.84
CA SER A 7 9.51 8.97 7.93
C SER A 7 11.03 8.78 7.90
N PRO A 8 11.84 9.45 7.05
CA PRO A 8 13.30 9.25 7.06
C PRO A 8 13.95 9.86 8.31
N CYS A 9 13.42 10.98 8.81
CA CYS A 9 13.88 11.63 10.03
C CYS A 9 13.58 10.76 11.25
N THR A 10 12.39 10.13 11.29
CA THR A 10 12.04 9.17 12.34
C THR A 10 13.03 8.00 12.35
N LEU A 11 13.30 7.38 11.19
CA LEU A 11 14.28 6.27 11.12
C LEU A 11 15.68 6.69 11.58
N GLN A 12 16.14 7.88 11.19
CA GLN A 12 17.45 8.38 11.57
C GLN A 12 17.63 8.55 13.09
N ASN A 13 16.59 9.00 13.78
CA ASN A 13 16.65 9.36 15.20
C ASN A 13 16.08 8.27 16.13
N HIS A 14 15.51 7.20 15.59
CA HIS A 14 14.87 6.16 16.38
C HIS A 14 15.90 5.27 17.09
N ASN A 15 15.69 5.03 18.38
CA ASN A 15 16.50 4.09 19.16
C ASN A 15 16.18 2.65 18.74
N LYS A 16 17.12 1.99 18.06
CA LYS A 16 16.97 0.64 17.53
C LYS A 16 16.75 -0.47 18.58
N SER A 17 17.00 -0.20 19.86
CA SER A 17 16.68 -1.15 20.94
C SER A 17 15.19 -1.23 21.25
N ILE A 18 14.38 -0.32 20.70
CA ILE A 18 12.93 -0.27 20.89
C ILE A 18 12.26 -0.62 19.55
N PRO A 19 11.29 -1.54 19.50
CA PRO A 19 10.53 -1.81 18.28
C PRO A 19 9.83 -0.54 17.75
N LEU A 20 9.75 -0.41 16.43
CA LEU A 20 9.12 0.72 15.76
C LEU A 20 7.92 0.26 14.93
N PHE A 21 6.78 0.93 15.12
CA PHE A 21 5.63 0.82 14.22
C PHE A 21 5.42 2.16 13.50
N LEU A 22 5.34 2.12 12.18
CA LEU A 22 5.06 3.30 11.35
C LEU A 22 3.84 3.03 10.47
N TYR A 23 2.86 3.92 10.54
CA TYR A 23 1.74 3.96 9.61
C TYR A 23 1.88 5.13 8.65
N LEU A 24 2.21 4.84 7.40
CA LEU A 24 2.43 5.82 6.34
C LEU A 24 1.22 5.85 5.41
N ALA A 25 0.21 6.64 5.76
CA ALA A 25 -1.00 6.83 4.95
C ALA A 25 -0.82 7.97 3.95
N HIS A 26 -0.33 7.66 2.74
CA HIS A 26 -0.20 8.65 1.67
C HIS A 26 -1.56 9.21 1.28
N GLN A 27 -1.63 10.54 1.09
CA GLN A 27 -2.76 11.16 0.39
C GLN A 27 -2.75 10.79 -1.10
N SER A 28 -1.56 10.66 -1.69
CA SER A 28 -1.42 10.15 -3.05
C SER A 28 -1.96 8.71 -3.13
N VAL A 29 -2.76 8.33 -4.11
CA VAL A 29 -3.10 9.06 -5.35
C VAL A 29 -4.55 9.54 -5.39
N HIS A 30 -5.10 9.89 -4.23
CA HIS A 30 -6.49 10.33 -4.14
C HIS A 30 -6.74 11.58 -4.99
N VAL A 31 -7.92 11.61 -5.61
CA VAL A 31 -8.38 12.73 -6.44
C VAL A 31 -8.80 13.93 -5.58
N GLY A 32 -8.61 15.15 -6.05
CA GLY A 32 -8.92 16.38 -5.32
C GLY A 32 -10.42 16.72 -5.13
N GLY A 33 -11.30 15.72 -5.20
CA GLY A 33 -12.72 15.89 -4.87
C GLY A 33 -13.55 16.67 -5.89
N GLY A 34 -13.28 16.53 -7.19
CA GLY A 34 -14.08 17.12 -8.28
C GLY A 34 -13.95 18.65 -8.46
N VAL A 35 -13.55 19.38 -7.40
CA VAL A 35 -13.28 20.82 -7.43
C VAL A 35 -11.79 21.10 -7.65
N GLN A 36 -10.90 20.23 -7.15
CA GLN A 36 -9.46 20.36 -7.36
C GLN A 36 -8.96 19.34 -8.40
N PRO A 37 -8.11 19.76 -9.35
CA PRO A 37 -7.54 18.86 -10.34
C PRO A 37 -6.59 17.85 -9.70
N LEU A 38 -6.24 16.81 -10.46
CA LEU A 38 -5.15 15.91 -10.11
C LEU A 38 -3.85 16.71 -9.96
N GLN A 39 -3.26 16.68 -8.76
CA GLN A 39 -2.05 17.45 -8.45
C GLN A 39 -0.82 16.57 -8.60
N VAL A 40 0.09 17.00 -9.46
CA VAL A 40 1.35 16.31 -9.76
C VAL A 40 2.50 17.21 -9.32
N PRO A 41 3.55 16.68 -8.67
CA PRO A 41 4.77 17.45 -8.41
C PRO A 41 5.31 18.07 -9.71
N ALA A 42 5.67 19.35 -9.68
CA ALA A 42 6.07 20.11 -10.87
C ALA A 42 7.07 19.38 -11.81
N PRO A 43 8.11 18.68 -11.30
CA PRO A 43 9.06 17.97 -12.17
C PRO A 43 8.48 16.78 -12.96
N LEU A 44 7.29 16.30 -12.61
CA LEU A 44 6.65 15.13 -13.25
C LEU A 44 5.49 15.53 -14.18
N VAL A 45 5.18 16.83 -14.28
CA VAL A 45 4.14 17.34 -15.18
C VAL A 45 4.57 17.09 -16.64
N GLY A 46 3.64 16.63 -17.47
CA GLY A 46 3.87 16.36 -18.89
C GLY A 46 4.67 15.08 -19.21
N LEU A 47 5.14 14.34 -18.18
CA LEU A 47 6.03 13.18 -18.36
C LEU A 47 5.46 12.09 -19.28
N TYR A 48 4.13 11.98 -19.36
CA TYR A 48 3.45 10.96 -20.17
C TYR A 48 2.60 11.53 -21.31
N ASP A 49 2.79 12.80 -21.69
CA ASP A 49 1.92 13.48 -22.68
C ASP A 49 1.88 12.80 -24.04
N THR A 50 3.02 12.24 -24.46
CA THR A 50 3.18 11.52 -25.73
C THR A 50 3.00 10.00 -25.60
N LYS A 51 2.88 9.48 -24.37
CA LYS A 51 2.84 8.03 -24.08
C LYS A 51 1.45 7.52 -23.71
N ILE A 52 0.60 8.39 -23.18
CA ILE A 52 -0.74 8.03 -22.71
C ILE A 52 -1.77 8.91 -23.43
N ILE A 53 -2.66 8.28 -24.18
CA ILE A 53 -3.68 8.98 -24.99
C ILE A 53 -4.77 9.59 -24.09
N HIS A 54 -5.15 8.89 -23.01
CA HIS A 54 -6.23 9.34 -22.14
C HIS A 54 -5.81 10.45 -21.18
N ASP A 55 -6.44 11.60 -21.30
CA ASP A 55 -6.05 12.83 -20.59
C ASP A 55 -6.02 12.72 -19.06
N LYS A 56 -7.07 12.15 -18.46
CA LYS A 56 -7.10 11.92 -16.99
C LYS A 56 -6.01 10.96 -16.53
N ARG A 57 -5.70 9.93 -17.35
CA ARG A 57 -4.64 8.96 -17.04
C ARG A 57 -3.25 9.60 -17.14
N ARG A 58 -3.04 10.56 -18.05
CA ARG A 58 -1.78 11.33 -18.16
C ARG A 58 -1.44 12.07 -16.88
N HIS A 59 -2.43 12.56 -16.15
CA HIS A 59 -2.24 13.26 -14.88
C HIS A 59 -2.18 12.29 -13.69
N TYR A 60 -2.93 11.18 -13.74
CA TYR A 60 -2.93 10.18 -12.68
C TYR A 60 -1.63 9.37 -12.61
N ALA A 61 -1.06 8.98 -13.76
CA ALA A 61 0.16 8.15 -13.79
C ALA A 61 1.39 8.81 -13.11
N PRO A 62 1.66 10.11 -13.30
CA PRO A 62 2.69 10.84 -12.54
C PRO A 62 2.44 10.88 -11.04
N MET A 63 1.19 10.90 -10.57
CA MET A 63 0.88 10.82 -9.14
C MET A 63 1.27 9.45 -8.57
N VAL A 64 1.00 8.38 -9.32
CA VAL A 64 1.41 7.02 -8.95
C VAL A 64 2.94 6.94 -8.90
N LEU A 65 3.63 7.49 -9.89
CA LEU A 65 5.09 7.57 -9.88
C LEU A 65 5.63 8.38 -8.69
N ALA A 66 4.98 9.47 -8.31
CA ALA A 66 5.37 10.25 -7.14
C ALA A 66 5.20 9.47 -5.83
N ALA A 67 4.11 8.69 -5.70
CA ALA A 67 3.91 7.80 -4.56
C ALA A 67 4.98 6.69 -4.52
N ASP A 68 5.28 6.07 -5.67
CA ASP A 68 6.33 5.07 -5.81
C ASP A 68 7.72 5.62 -5.41
N LYS A 69 8.10 6.81 -5.90
CA LYS A 69 9.34 7.48 -5.47
C LYS A 69 9.37 7.82 -3.97
N SER A 70 8.22 8.10 -3.38
CA SER A 70 8.14 8.30 -1.91
C SER A 70 8.40 6.99 -1.16
N ILE A 71 7.92 5.86 -1.67
CA ILE A 71 8.19 4.53 -1.11
C ILE A 71 9.66 4.17 -1.31
N GLU A 72 10.23 4.42 -2.49
CA GLU A 72 11.66 4.25 -2.78
C GLU A 72 12.52 5.03 -1.75
N THR A 73 12.18 6.30 -1.52
CA THR A 73 12.88 7.14 -0.53
C THR A 73 12.84 6.52 0.87
N PHE A 74 11.69 5.98 1.28
CA PHE A 74 11.54 5.31 2.58
C PHE A 74 12.36 4.02 2.66
N MET A 75 12.27 3.15 1.65
CA MET A 75 13.03 1.90 1.59
C MET A 75 14.55 2.15 1.57
N ASN A 76 15.00 3.18 0.87
CA ASN A 76 16.41 3.60 0.87
C ASN A 76 16.83 4.14 2.25
N ALA A 77 15.96 4.87 2.96
CA ALA A 77 16.23 5.31 4.32
C ALA A 77 16.32 4.12 5.29
N MET A 78 15.46 3.10 5.15
CA MET A 78 15.54 1.88 5.95
C MET A 78 16.89 1.18 5.77
N LYS A 79 17.36 1.03 4.52
CA LYS A 79 18.69 0.47 4.23
C LYS A 79 19.81 1.33 4.81
N LYS A 80 19.79 2.64 4.54
CA LYS A 80 20.81 3.59 5.00
C LYS A 80 20.97 3.57 6.52
N TYR A 81 19.85 3.52 7.25
CA TYR A 81 19.84 3.54 8.70
C TYR A 81 19.77 2.14 9.32
N GLY A 82 19.90 1.06 8.53
CA GLY A 82 20.00 -0.32 9.02
C GLY A 82 18.76 -0.86 9.73
N PHE A 83 17.56 -0.58 9.17
CA PHE A 83 16.28 -1.18 9.57
C PHE A 83 15.84 -2.30 8.60
N ASP A 84 16.45 -2.42 7.44
CA ASP A 84 16.08 -3.33 6.36
C ASP A 84 16.18 -4.82 6.73
N ASN A 85 17.08 -5.18 7.65
CA ASN A 85 17.28 -6.57 8.08
C ASN A 85 16.33 -7.06 9.19
N ASN A 86 15.53 -6.20 9.81
CA ASN A 86 14.62 -6.61 10.88
C ASN A 86 13.31 -5.83 10.83
N SER A 87 12.68 -5.86 9.66
CA SER A 87 11.43 -5.15 9.41
C SER A 87 10.46 -5.98 8.59
N ILE A 88 9.17 -5.81 8.89
CA ILE A 88 8.07 -6.22 8.03
C ILE A 88 7.47 -4.93 7.46
N VAL A 89 7.47 -4.80 6.13
CA VAL A 89 6.87 -3.68 5.41
C VAL A 89 5.67 -4.20 4.64
N ILE A 90 4.49 -3.64 4.91
CA ILE A 90 3.26 -3.93 4.19
C ILE A 90 2.93 -2.73 3.31
N PHE A 91 2.75 -3.00 2.02
CA PHE A 91 2.15 -2.07 1.09
C PHE A 91 0.74 -2.55 0.77
N THR A 92 -0.26 -1.67 0.87
CA THR A 92 -1.63 -1.93 0.43
C THR A 92 -2.34 -0.63 0.07
N ASN A 93 -3.47 -0.73 -0.62
CA ASN A 93 -4.43 0.36 -0.80
C ASN A 93 -5.69 0.12 0.05
N ASP A 94 -6.48 1.18 0.24
CA ASP A 94 -7.70 1.20 1.05
C ASP A 94 -8.98 0.84 0.27
N ASN A 95 -9.00 1.05 -1.04
CA ASN A 95 -10.07 0.66 -1.96
C ASN A 95 -9.60 0.64 -3.42
N GLY A 96 -10.40 0.01 -4.29
CA GLY A 96 -10.20 0.05 -5.73
C GLY A 96 -10.25 1.46 -6.31
N GLY A 97 -9.56 1.70 -7.42
CA GLY A 97 -9.44 3.04 -7.99
C GLY A 97 -10.79 3.59 -8.51
N PRO A 98 -10.97 4.92 -8.57
CA PRO A 98 -12.12 5.58 -9.21
C PRO A 98 -12.08 5.48 -10.76
N ALA A 99 -12.04 4.25 -11.29
CA ALA A 99 -11.82 3.95 -12.71
C ALA A 99 -13.02 4.30 -13.62
N ASN A 100 -14.20 4.56 -13.04
CA ASN A 100 -15.37 5.06 -13.74
C ASN A 100 -15.30 6.58 -14.03
N GLY A 101 -14.16 7.22 -13.75
CA GLY A 101 -13.94 8.64 -14.03
C GLY A 101 -14.56 9.60 -13.01
N MET A 102 -15.15 9.07 -11.94
CA MET A 102 -15.74 9.84 -10.84
C MET A 102 -14.71 10.79 -10.25
N HIS A 103 -15.13 12.03 -9.94
CA HIS A 103 -14.29 13.10 -9.41
C HIS A 103 -13.01 13.40 -10.23
N GLY A 104 -13.01 13.10 -11.53
CA GLY A 104 -11.85 13.31 -12.39
C GLY A 104 -10.80 12.19 -12.33
N GLY A 105 -11.14 11.02 -11.77
CA GLY A 105 -10.23 9.88 -11.66
C GLY A 105 -9.70 9.37 -13.00
N GLY A 106 -8.39 9.05 -13.02
CA GLY A 106 -7.68 8.43 -14.14
C GLY A 106 -7.11 7.05 -13.80
N SER A 107 -7.63 6.40 -12.76
CA SER A 107 -7.19 5.07 -12.34
C SER A 107 -7.65 3.98 -13.31
N SER A 108 -7.12 2.77 -13.17
CA SER A 108 -7.58 1.59 -13.89
C SER A 108 -7.63 0.42 -12.93
N ASN A 109 -8.74 -0.33 -12.97
CA ASN A 109 -8.90 -1.59 -12.24
C ASN A 109 -8.96 -2.79 -13.19
N TYR A 110 -8.72 -2.58 -14.49
CA TYR A 110 -8.76 -3.65 -15.49
C TYR A 110 -7.82 -4.80 -15.09
N PRO A 111 -8.23 -6.08 -15.23
CA PRO A 111 -9.45 -6.57 -15.86
C PRO A 111 -10.68 -6.68 -14.92
N LEU A 112 -10.58 -6.20 -13.69
CA LEU A 112 -11.62 -6.36 -12.68
C LEU A 112 -12.84 -5.47 -12.96
N ARG A 113 -14.02 -6.00 -12.69
CA ARG A 113 -15.29 -5.27 -12.82
C ARG A 113 -15.42 -4.23 -11.71
N GLY A 114 -15.88 -3.03 -12.05
CA GLY A 114 -16.25 -1.99 -11.08
C GLY A 114 -15.12 -1.05 -10.64
N SER A 115 -15.43 -0.23 -9.65
CA SER A 115 -14.57 0.88 -9.18
C SER A 115 -14.79 1.16 -7.71
N LYS A 116 -14.06 2.15 -7.18
CA LYS A 116 -14.42 2.83 -5.93
C LYS A 116 -15.94 3.04 -5.84
N TYR A 117 -16.50 2.82 -4.65
CA TYR A 117 -17.94 2.84 -4.34
C TYR A 117 -18.75 1.64 -4.85
N THR A 118 -18.12 0.56 -5.30
CA THR A 118 -18.82 -0.66 -5.71
C THR A 118 -18.28 -1.89 -4.98
N LEU A 119 -19.11 -2.91 -4.79
CA LEU A 119 -18.73 -4.20 -4.21
C LEU A 119 -18.21 -5.20 -5.25
N TRP A 120 -18.03 -4.76 -6.50
CA TRP A 120 -17.36 -5.59 -7.50
C TRP A 120 -15.86 -5.65 -7.22
N GLU A 121 -15.18 -6.68 -7.73
CA GLU A 121 -13.73 -6.91 -7.55
C GLU A 121 -12.89 -5.63 -7.75
N GLY A 122 -13.16 -4.83 -8.77
CA GLY A 122 -12.43 -3.58 -9.04
C GLY A 122 -12.66 -2.47 -8.02
N GLY A 123 -13.62 -2.61 -7.10
CA GLY A 123 -13.85 -1.72 -5.97
C GLY A 123 -13.27 -2.20 -4.65
N ILE A 124 -13.18 -3.52 -4.43
CA ILE A 124 -12.79 -4.11 -3.14
C ILE A 124 -11.47 -4.88 -3.16
N ARG A 125 -11.03 -5.40 -4.31
CA ARG A 125 -9.78 -6.16 -4.42
C ARG A 125 -8.60 -5.22 -4.53
N GLY A 126 -7.84 -5.13 -3.43
CA GLY A 126 -6.65 -4.31 -3.33
C GLY A 126 -5.40 -4.91 -3.97
N THR A 127 -4.41 -4.05 -4.20
CA THR A 127 -3.01 -4.42 -4.44
C THR A 127 -2.32 -4.49 -3.09
N ALA A 128 -1.72 -5.63 -2.76
CA ALA A 128 -0.94 -5.78 -1.53
C ALA A 128 0.40 -6.47 -1.79
N ALA A 129 1.41 -6.10 -1.02
CA ALA A 129 2.71 -6.74 -0.97
C ALA A 129 3.26 -6.72 0.45
N ILE A 130 3.94 -7.79 0.85
CA ILE A 130 4.65 -7.88 2.12
C ILE A 130 6.13 -8.08 1.82
N TRP A 131 6.97 -7.21 2.37
CA TRP A 131 8.41 -7.27 2.26
C TRP A 131 9.00 -7.52 3.65
N ALA A 132 9.65 -8.67 3.81
CA ALA A 132 10.34 -9.07 5.04
C ALA A 132 11.44 -10.09 4.68
N PRO A 133 12.56 -9.65 4.08
CA PRO A 133 13.49 -10.53 3.37
C PRO A 133 14.20 -11.56 4.26
N GLN A 134 14.27 -11.32 5.57
CA GLN A 134 14.84 -12.28 6.53
C GLN A 134 13.81 -13.34 7.00
N LEU A 135 12.51 -13.10 6.77
CA LEU A 135 11.42 -13.96 7.25
C LEU A 135 10.70 -14.68 6.11
N LEU A 136 10.63 -14.05 4.93
CA LEU A 136 9.82 -14.50 3.81
C LEU A 136 10.67 -14.74 2.57
N GLN A 137 10.42 -15.88 1.91
CA GLN A 137 10.93 -16.13 0.56
C GLN A 137 10.02 -15.45 -0.48
N PRO A 138 10.59 -14.90 -1.57
CA PRO A 138 9.79 -14.28 -2.64
C PRO A 138 8.80 -15.28 -3.24
N LYS A 139 7.50 -14.99 -3.11
CA LYS A 139 6.43 -15.78 -3.75
C LYS A 139 5.16 -14.98 -3.92
N LYS A 140 4.29 -15.48 -4.79
CA LYS A 140 2.90 -15.02 -4.89
C LYS A 140 2.04 -15.87 -3.94
N TYR A 141 1.39 -15.24 -2.99
CA TYR A 141 0.35 -15.87 -2.18
C TYR A 141 -1.01 -15.62 -2.82
N THR A 142 -1.83 -16.66 -2.95
CA THR A 142 -3.16 -16.59 -3.59
C THR A 142 -4.31 -16.94 -2.66
N GLY A 143 -4.04 -17.18 -1.38
CA GLY A 143 -5.09 -17.41 -0.40
C GLY A 143 -5.94 -16.16 -0.19
N LEU A 144 -7.21 -16.37 0.17
CA LEU A 144 -8.13 -15.29 0.48
C LEU A 144 -7.60 -14.49 1.69
N THR A 145 -7.61 -13.17 1.58
CA THR A 145 -7.13 -12.26 2.63
C THR A 145 -7.96 -10.99 2.58
N HIS A 146 -8.24 -10.44 3.75
CA HIS A 146 -8.97 -9.19 3.94
C HIS A 146 -8.13 -8.18 4.74
N ILE A 147 -8.44 -6.89 4.65
CA ILE A 147 -7.65 -5.84 5.33
C ILE A 147 -7.69 -5.99 6.87
N SER A 148 -8.76 -6.58 7.42
CA SER A 148 -8.88 -6.89 8.85
C SER A 148 -7.86 -7.93 9.32
N ASP A 149 -7.32 -8.75 8.41
CA ASP A 149 -6.39 -9.83 8.74
C ASP A 149 -5.00 -9.34 9.09
N PHE A 150 -4.63 -8.12 8.65
CA PHE A 150 -3.30 -7.59 8.91
C PHE A 150 -3.01 -7.40 10.40
N LEU A 151 -4.01 -7.03 11.22
CA LEU A 151 -3.83 -6.88 12.66
C LEU A 151 -3.40 -8.21 13.32
N PRO A 152 -4.21 -9.30 13.28
CA PRO A 152 -3.81 -10.56 13.89
C PRO A 152 -2.57 -11.17 13.22
N THR A 153 -2.37 -10.95 11.91
CA THR A 153 -1.17 -11.42 11.20
C THR A 153 0.11 -10.78 11.73
N LEU A 154 0.09 -9.46 11.97
CA LEU A 154 1.23 -8.75 12.54
C LEU A 154 1.47 -9.16 14.00
N LEU A 155 0.41 -9.35 14.78
CA LEU A 155 0.54 -9.81 16.17
C LEU A 155 1.14 -11.22 16.23
N GLU A 156 0.69 -12.16 15.38
CA GLU A 156 1.29 -13.50 15.28
C GLU A 156 2.76 -13.42 14.85
N ALA A 157 3.09 -12.58 13.86
CA ALA A 157 4.46 -12.41 13.38
C ALA A 157 5.42 -11.87 14.45
N LEU A 158 4.90 -11.13 15.42
CA LEU A 158 5.64 -10.52 16.52
C LEU A 158 5.58 -11.33 17.82
N ASP A 159 4.97 -12.52 17.80
CA ASP A 159 4.72 -13.34 18.99
C ASP A 159 3.96 -12.58 20.10
N LEU A 160 2.96 -11.80 19.69
CA LEU A 160 2.11 -10.99 20.57
C LEU A 160 0.70 -11.58 20.71
N PRO A 161 0.01 -11.37 21.85
CA PRO A 161 -1.36 -11.84 22.04
C PRO A 161 -2.33 -11.25 21.03
N ILE A 162 -3.14 -12.12 20.42
CA ILE A 162 -4.23 -11.71 19.51
C ILE A 162 -5.50 -11.47 20.33
N PRO A 163 -6.15 -10.29 20.22
CA PRO A 163 -7.38 -10.01 20.94
C PRO A 163 -8.54 -10.89 20.45
N GLN A 164 -9.44 -11.25 21.37
CA GLN A 164 -10.66 -11.97 21.03
C GLN A 164 -11.72 -11.05 20.42
N GLY A 165 -12.67 -11.62 19.68
CA GLY A 165 -13.83 -10.88 19.14
C GLY A 165 -13.52 -9.97 17.95
N ILE A 166 -12.41 -10.21 17.24
CA ILE A 166 -12.06 -9.51 15.99
C ILE A 166 -12.45 -10.36 14.77
N ASP A 167 -12.77 -9.71 13.65
CA ASP A 167 -13.10 -10.38 12.38
C ASP A 167 -11.86 -10.83 11.59
N GLY A 168 -10.68 -10.33 11.97
CA GLY A 168 -9.42 -10.68 11.31
C GLY A 168 -9.00 -12.11 11.63
N ILE A 169 -8.50 -12.81 10.62
CA ILE A 169 -7.92 -14.15 10.73
C ILE A 169 -6.46 -14.02 10.31
N SER A 170 -5.53 -14.42 11.18
CA SER A 170 -4.13 -14.37 10.81
C SER A 170 -3.84 -15.32 9.63
N PHE A 171 -3.02 -14.83 8.69
CA PHE A 171 -2.50 -15.62 7.57
C PHE A 171 -0.96 -15.77 7.65
N TRP A 172 -0.34 -15.44 8.79
CA TRP A 172 1.12 -15.43 8.92
C TRP A 172 1.76 -16.79 8.60
N ASN A 173 1.28 -17.86 9.24
CA ASN A 173 1.74 -19.22 9.00
C ASN A 173 1.52 -19.68 7.54
N GLN A 174 0.41 -19.26 6.93
CA GLN A 174 0.10 -19.57 5.52
C GLN A 174 1.07 -18.87 4.57
N ILE A 175 1.45 -17.61 4.85
CA ILE A 175 2.48 -16.93 4.08
C ILE A 175 3.84 -17.59 4.28
N LEU A 176 4.17 -18.12 5.46
CA LEU A 176 5.44 -18.84 5.64
C LEU A 176 5.44 -20.16 4.86
N THR A 177 4.42 -20.99 5.06
CA THR A 177 4.37 -22.38 4.56
C THR A 177 3.84 -22.51 3.13
N GLY A 178 3.12 -21.51 2.62
CA GLY A 178 2.43 -21.58 1.33
C GLY A 178 1.11 -22.38 1.35
N LYS A 179 0.59 -22.70 2.53
CA LYS A 179 -0.70 -23.38 2.70
C LYS A 179 -1.89 -22.49 2.33
N GLU A 180 -3.04 -23.10 2.10
CA GLU A 180 -4.30 -22.40 1.85
C GLU A 180 -4.70 -21.46 2.99
N SER A 181 -5.48 -20.43 2.68
CA SER A 181 -5.96 -19.48 3.68
C SER A 181 -6.88 -20.15 4.69
N ALA A 182 -6.78 -19.73 5.95
CA ALA A 182 -7.75 -20.10 6.98
C ALA A 182 -9.06 -19.30 6.84
N ARG A 183 -9.06 -18.21 6.08
CA ARG A 183 -10.24 -17.39 5.81
C ARG A 183 -11.12 -18.07 4.75
N THR A 184 -12.41 -18.23 5.07
CA THR A 184 -13.42 -18.80 4.18
C THR A 184 -14.45 -17.80 3.68
N GLU A 185 -14.44 -16.56 4.21
CA GLU A 185 -15.38 -15.48 3.92
C GLU A 185 -14.72 -14.10 3.88
#